data_AF-A0A932YBM4-F1
#
_entry.id   AF-A0A932YBM4-F1
#
_cell.length_a   1.000
_cell.length_b   1.000
_cell.length_c   1.000
_cell.angle_alpha   90.00
_cell.angle_beta   90.00
_cell.angle_gamma   90.00
#
_symmetry.space_group_name_H-M   'P 1'
#
loop_
_entity.id
_entity.type
_entity.pdbx_description
1 polymer ?
#
loop_
_entity_poly.entity_id
_entity_poly.type
_entity_poly.pdbx_seq_one_letter_code
_entity_poly.pdbx_strand_id
1 'polypeptide(L)'
;VRIPNPLPLSAVPSSAHPVPLGVTPLPRQVAPGRLHGISSFPQKLTSLRQVASQAAQDSPVSAEERHSGLERVFDASVSRRQGEIAAISSYQDWVRERTSEGLVKISDPWKTSKQLEKIQGSPPDPSGSVRFALIGDTGALRSCLKRLIWSTHRYFVNLLWMMEENRKRPGHFFEFSIQLGDMVRDGTVREYARLIKTLGKNVSWPWLTVLGNHDRNVPKLGGNEQLYQDIFGKPEHYFDRGGVRFIFLNTSAGNLMQDQLVWLEGALATPLRKLVFTHEPPAILSFAKILFFRPWIMRWAQIWFRIGGFKGKDIPFTNLMAKYQVDRVYLGHTHGLVVVDYKGVRYVVGGSGGSPIYPFFHSKSKVNYIRVEAGPAGIEETVYTLDGSVFKLPPESSHPKKS
;
A
#
# COMPACT_ATOMS: atom_id res chain seq x y z
N VAL A 1 -47.93 25.12 24.22
CA VAL A 1 -47.74 25.82 22.92
C VAL A 1 -47.27 24.78 21.91
N ARG A 2 -47.93 24.72 20.74
CA ARG A 2 -48.04 23.58 19.82
C ARG A 2 -46.72 23.07 19.22
N ILE A 3 -46.60 21.75 19.17
CA ILE A 3 -45.67 21.00 18.32
C ILE A 3 -46.35 20.83 16.93
N PRO A 4 -45.69 21.09 15.79
CA PRO A 4 -46.27 20.79 14.49
C PRO A 4 -46.08 19.30 14.13
N ASN A 5 -47.17 18.68 13.66
CA ASN A 5 -47.19 17.33 13.08
C ASN A 5 -46.30 17.21 11.83
N PRO A 6 -45.72 16.03 11.57
CA PRO A 6 -45.05 15.73 10.31
C PRO A 6 -46.05 15.53 9.16
N LEU A 7 -45.69 16.04 7.98
CA LEU A 7 -46.42 15.88 6.72
C LEU A 7 -46.52 14.41 6.28
N PRO A 8 -47.61 14.00 5.60
CA PRO A 8 -47.82 12.62 5.18
C PRO A 8 -46.98 12.26 3.94
N LEU A 9 -46.51 11.01 3.92
CA LEU A 9 -45.89 10.33 2.78
C LEU A 9 -46.87 10.29 1.59
N SER A 10 -46.53 10.98 0.52
CA SER A 10 -47.17 10.81 -0.79
C SER A 10 -46.55 9.63 -1.54
N ALA A 11 -47.44 8.76 -2.01
CA ALA A 11 -47.16 7.56 -2.76
C ALA A 11 -46.42 7.86 -4.08
N VAL A 12 -45.39 7.07 -4.37
CA VAL A 12 -44.75 6.99 -5.69
C VAL A 12 -45.50 5.93 -6.51
N PRO A 13 -46.01 6.22 -7.72
CA PRO A 13 -46.63 5.21 -8.55
C PRO A 13 -45.58 4.33 -9.22
N SER A 14 -45.82 3.03 -9.11
CA SER A 14 -45.19 1.93 -9.84
C SER A 14 -45.39 2.09 -11.35
N SER A 15 -44.30 2.23 -12.12
CA SER A 15 -44.22 1.76 -13.50
C SER A 15 -42.76 1.61 -13.94
N ALA A 16 -42.22 0.40 -13.75
CA ALA A 16 -40.96 -0.02 -14.37
C ALA A 16 -41.29 -0.98 -15.51
N HIS A 17 -41.25 -0.49 -16.76
CA HIS A 17 -41.10 -1.35 -17.92
C HIS A 17 -39.60 -1.46 -18.25
N PRO A 18 -39.04 -2.67 -18.44
CA PRO A 18 -37.65 -2.85 -18.79
C PRO A 18 -37.41 -2.55 -20.28
N VAL A 19 -36.46 -1.65 -20.54
CA VAL A 19 -35.86 -1.45 -21.87
C VAL A 19 -34.80 -2.55 -22.06
N PRO A 20 -34.82 -3.34 -23.15
CA PRO A 20 -33.77 -4.32 -23.41
C PRO A 20 -32.52 -3.59 -23.93
N LEU A 21 -31.46 -3.57 -23.12
CA LEU A 21 -30.13 -3.15 -23.57
C LEU A 21 -29.55 -4.23 -24.48
N GLY A 22 -29.31 -3.84 -25.73
CA GLY A 22 -28.70 -4.66 -26.77
C GLY A 22 -27.34 -5.20 -26.35
N VAL A 23 -27.19 -6.51 -26.56
CA VAL A 23 -25.95 -7.27 -26.44
C VAL A 23 -24.97 -6.75 -27.49
N THR A 24 -23.85 -6.18 -27.05
CA THR A 24 -22.67 -5.99 -27.90
C THR A 24 -21.85 -7.30 -27.90
N PRO A 25 -21.37 -7.78 -29.06
CA PRO A 25 -20.79 -9.11 -29.17
C PRO A 25 -19.39 -9.19 -28.55
N LEU A 26 -19.16 -10.28 -27.81
CA LEU A 26 -17.84 -10.72 -27.37
C LEU A 26 -16.91 -10.95 -28.59
N PRO A 27 -15.60 -10.63 -28.48
CA PRO A 27 -14.65 -11.02 -29.51
C PRO A 27 -14.49 -12.55 -29.55
N ARG A 28 -14.48 -13.08 -30.78
CA ARG A 28 -14.35 -14.50 -31.13
C ARG A 28 -13.31 -15.24 -30.29
N GLN A 29 -13.73 -16.38 -29.73
CA GLN A 29 -12.85 -17.43 -29.24
C GLN A 29 -11.92 -17.89 -30.37
N VAL A 30 -10.61 -17.86 -30.12
CA VAL A 30 -9.62 -18.54 -30.94
C VAL A 30 -9.53 -19.98 -30.43
N ALA A 31 -9.76 -20.94 -31.33
CA ALA A 31 -9.75 -22.37 -31.04
C ALA A 31 -8.35 -22.84 -30.55
N PRO A 32 -8.27 -23.82 -29.62
CA PRO A 32 -7.00 -24.35 -29.14
C PRO A 32 -6.44 -25.37 -30.15
N GLY A 33 -5.52 -24.92 -30.99
CA GLY A 33 -4.79 -25.77 -31.93
C GLY A 33 -3.32 -25.97 -31.55
N ARG A 34 -2.97 -27.21 -31.18
CA ARG A 34 -1.62 -27.82 -31.13
C ARG A 34 -0.62 -27.28 -30.10
N LEU A 35 -0.73 -27.79 -28.87
CA LEU A 35 0.37 -27.91 -27.91
C LEU A 35 0.92 -29.34 -27.89
N HIS A 36 1.50 -29.82 -29.00
CA HIS A 36 2.31 -31.04 -29.01
C HIS A 36 3.54 -30.83 -29.86
N GLY A 37 4.70 -30.67 -29.20
CA GLY A 37 5.99 -30.66 -29.89
C GLY A 37 7.10 -29.88 -29.19
N ILE A 38 7.34 -30.11 -27.89
CA ILE A 38 8.52 -29.55 -27.20
C ILE A 38 9.56 -30.65 -26.86
N SER A 39 9.24 -31.94 -26.98
CA SER A 39 10.16 -33.04 -26.63
C SER A 39 11.12 -33.53 -27.73
N SER A 40 11.18 -32.90 -28.92
CA SER A 40 12.02 -33.37 -30.05
C SER A 40 12.99 -32.33 -30.63
N PHE A 41 13.29 -31.26 -29.89
CA PHE A 41 14.05 -30.10 -30.38
C PHE A 41 15.49 -30.40 -30.86
N PRO A 42 16.31 -31.27 -30.23
CA PRO A 42 17.66 -31.57 -30.74
C PRO A 42 17.64 -32.34 -32.08
N GLN A 43 16.61 -33.16 -32.32
CA GLN A 43 16.51 -33.98 -33.53
C GLN A 43 16.00 -33.19 -34.74
N LYS A 44 15.15 -32.17 -34.55
CA LYS A 44 14.61 -31.33 -35.64
C LYS A 44 15.57 -30.24 -36.15
N LEU A 45 16.51 -29.77 -35.34
CA LEU A 45 17.56 -28.82 -35.78
C LEU A 45 18.58 -29.49 -36.72
N THR A 46 18.88 -30.76 -36.46
CA THR A 46 19.79 -31.57 -37.28
C THR A 46 19.17 -31.86 -38.66
N SER A 47 17.86 -32.12 -38.71
CA SER A 47 17.14 -32.37 -39.97
C SER A 47 16.99 -31.11 -40.85
N LEU A 48 16.84 -29.92 -40.26
CA LEU A 48 16.75 -28.67 -41.04
C LEU A 48 18.09 -28.24 -41.63
N ARG A 49 19.22 -28.49 -40.94
CA ARG A 49 20.55 -28.30 -41.52
C ARG A 49 20.85 -29.28 -42.66
N GLN A 50 20.41 -30.53 -42.55
CA GLN A 50 20.54 -31.52 -43.64
C GLN A 50 19.67 -31.17 -44.86
N VAL A 51 18.42 -30.75 -44.67
CA VAL A 51 17.54 -30.36 -45.78
C VAL A 51 18.06 -29.09 -46.47
N ALA A 52 18.62 -28.13 -45.72
CA ALA A 52 19.24 -26.93 -46.29
C ALA A 52 20.56 -27.21 -47.01
N SER A 53 21.36 -28.20 -46.59
CA SER A 53 22.58 -28.59 -47.31
C SER A 53 22.28 -29.35 -48.60
N GLN A 54 21.14 -30.05 -48.67
CA GLN A 54 20.75 -30.88 -49.81
C GLN A 54 20.06 -30.06 -50.92
N ALA A 55 19.34 -28.99 -50.57
CA ALA A 55 18.80 -28.03 -51.54
C ALA A 55 19.85 -27.10 -52.16
N ALA A 56 21.08 -27.07 -51.63
CA ALA A 56 22.16 -26.19 -52.08
C ALA A 56 23.01 -26.77 -53.23
N GLN A 57 22.73 -27.98 -53.73
CA GLN A 57 23.54 -28.60 -54.80
C GLN A 57 23.10 -28.25 -56.22
N ASP A 58 21.90 -27.68 -56.44
CA ASP A 58 21.32 -27.50 -57.79
C ASP A 58 20.93 -26.04 -58.15
N SER A 59 21.64 -25.02 -57.67
CA SER A 59 21.33 -23.61 -58.02
C SER A 59 22.57 -22.77 -58.34
N PRO A 60 22.54 -21.82 -59.31
CA PRO A 60 23.75 -21.20 -59.87
C PRO A 60 24.26 -19.95 -59.10
N VAL A 61 23.84 -19.74 -57.85
CA VAL A 61 24.22 -18.54 -57.07
C VAL A 61 25.47 -18.80 -56.21
N SER A 62 26.35 -17.80 -56.02
CA SER A 62 27.64 -17.92 -55.32
C SER A 62 27.50 -18.38 -53.85
N ALA A 63 28.50 -19.07 -53.31
CA ALA A 63 28.46 -19.67 -51.95
C ALA A 63 28.33 -18.62 -50.81
N GLU A 64 28.87 -17.41 -51.00
CA GLU A 64 28.80 -16.32 -50.03
C GLU A 64 27.40 -15.69 -49.93
N GLU A 65 26.68 -15.58 -51.06
CA GLU A 65 25.29 -15.11 -51.07
C GLU A 65 24.34 -16.10 -50.39
N ARG A 66 24.63 -17.41 -50.47
CA ARG A 66 23.86 -18.46 -49.79
C ARG A 66 24.00 -18.40 -48.27
N HIS A 67 25.23 -18.24 -47.76
CA HIS A 67 25.47 -18.19 -46.33
C HIS A 67 24.81 -16.96 -45.70
N SER A 68 24.94 -15.79 -46.36
CA SER A 68 24.30 -14.55 -45.89
C SER A 68 22.77 -14.57 -45.96
N GLY A 69 22.19 -15.29 -46.94
CA GLY A 69 20.73 -15.46 -47.07
C GLY A 69 20.15 -16.38 -46.00
N LEU A 70 20.83 -17.50 -45.72
CA LEU A 70 20.41 -18.46 -44.70
C LEU A 70 20.54 -17.90 -43.27
N GLU A 71 21.59 -17.15 -42.97
CA GLU A 71 21.72 -16.45 -41.69
C GLU A 71 20.61 -15.40 -41.50
N ARG A 72 20.29 -14.61 -42.53
CA ARG A 72 19.19 -13.63 -42.46
C ARG A 72 17.83 -14.28 -42.21
N VAL A 73 17.55 -15.43 -42.82
CA VAL A 73 16.29 -16.18 -42.59
C VAL A 73 16.27 -16.80 -41.19
N PHE A 74 17.41 -17.32 -40.72
CA PHE A 74 17.54 -17.85 -39.37
C PHE A 74 17.35 -16.75 -38.31
N ASP A 75 18.03 -15.62 -38.44
CA ASP A 75 17.91 -14.47 -37.53
C ASP A 75 16.49 -13.89 -37.53
N ALA A 76 15.84 -13.78 -38.69
CA ALA A 76 14.44 -13.36 -38.77
C ALA A 76 13.50 -14.35 -38.06
N SER A 77 13.77 -15.66 -38.15
CA SER A 77 12.98 -16.69 -37.47
C SER A 77 13.18 -16.69 -35.96
N VAL A 78 14.41 -16.46 -35.49
CA VAL A 78 14.76 -16.32 -34.07
C VAL A 78 14.15 -15.05 -33.51
N SER A 79 14.27 -13.92 -34.21
CA SER A 79 13.67 -12.64 -33.82
C SER A 79 12.14 -12.70 -33.75
N ARG A 80 11.48 -13.33 -34.74
CA ARG A 80 10.02 -13.54 -34.71
C ARG A 80 9.60 -14.41 -33.52
N ARG A 81 10.31 -15.50 -33.24
CA ARG A 81 10.02 -16.36 -32.08
C ARG A 81 10.32 -15.70 -30.73
N GLN A 82 11.36 -14.87 -30.64
CA GLN A 82 11.61 -14.03 -29.47
C GLN A 82 10.50 -13.01 -29.27
N GLY A 83 9.98 -12.41 -30.35
CA GLY A 83 8.82 -11.54 -30.33
C GLY A 83 7.53 -12.26 -29.87
N GLU A 84 7.31 -13.49 -30.32
CA GLU A 84 6.18 -14.33 -29.89
C GLU A 84 6.30 -14.74 -28.41
N ILE A 85 7.49 -15.11 -27.94
CA ILE A 85 7.74 -15.42 -26.52
C ILE A 85 7.53 -14.16 -25.66
N ALA A 86 8.03 -13.01 -26.11
CA ALA A 86 7.80 -11.73 -25.43
C ALA A 86 6.31 -11.35 -25.41
N ALA A 87 5.57 -11.62 -26.50
CA ALA A 87 4.13 -11.38 -26.57
C ALA A 87 3.33 -12.33 -25.66
N ILE A 88 3.72 -13.61 -25.58
CA ILE A 88 3.11 -14.60 -24.68
C ILE A 88 3.43 -14.27 -23.23
N SER A 89 4.67 -13.91 -22.90
CA SER A 89 5.04 -13.45 -21.56
C SER A 89 4.26 -12.19 -21.20
N SER A 90 4.21 -11.21 -22.11
CA SER A 90 3.42 -9.99 -21.96
C SER A 90 1.93 -10.28 -21.75
N TYR A 91 1.37 -11.26 -22.47
CA TYR A 91 -0.02 -11.68 -22.32
C TYR A 91 -0.27 -12.41 -20.99
N GLN A 92 0.63 -13.31 -20.59
CA GLN A 92 0.53 -14.00 -19.31
C GLN A 92 0.71 -13.04 -18.12
N ASP A 93 1.60 -12.05 -18.25
CA ASP A 93 1.75 -10.95 -17.30
C ASP A 93 0.50 -10.07 -17.31
N TRP A 94 -0.08 -9.80 -18.48
CA TRP A 94 -1.33 -9.06 -18.66
C TRP A 94 -2.54 -9.75 -17.98
N VAL A 95 -2.64 -11.09 -18.07
CA VAL A 95 -3.68 -11.89 -17.40
C VAL A 95 -3.41 -11.95 -15.89
N ARG A 96 -2.16 -12.16 -15.48
CA ARG A 96 -1.76 -12.22 -14.06
C ARG A 96 -1.99 -10.89 -13.34
N GLU A 97 -1.69 -9.76 -13.97
CA GLU A 97 -1.87 -8.41 -13.40
C GLU A 97 -3.35 -7.96 -13.33
N ARG A 98 -4.28 -8.65 -14.00
CA ARG A 98 -5.71 -8.28 -14.08
C ARG A 98 -6.67 -9.20 -13.34
N THR A 99 -6.22 -10.38 -12.91
CA THR A 99 -7.01 -11.30 -12.09
C THR A 99 -6.62 -11.19 -10.62
N SER A 100 -7.57 -11.36 -9.71
CA SER A 100 -7.28 -11.44 -8.27
C SER A 100 -6.33 -12.59 -7.97
N GLU A 101 -6.55 -13.76 -8.56
CA GLU A 101 -5.70 -14.95 -8.39
C GLU A 101 -4.24 -14.72 -8.83
N GLY A 102 -4.05 -14.09 -10.00
CA GLY A 102 -2.70 -13.77 -10.50
C GLY A 102 -1.99 -12.78 -9.58
N LEU A 103 -2.70 -11.76 -9.10
CA LEU A 103 -2.18 -10.78 -8.15
C LEU A 103 -1.75 -11.43 -6.83
N VAL A 104 -2.58 -12.31 -6.27
CA VAL A 104 -2.29 -13.02 -5.01
C VAL A 104 -1.00 -13.84 -5.12
N LYS A 105 -0.76 -14.47 -6.27
CA LYS A 105 0.48 -15.23 -6.51
C LYS A 105 1.71 -14.32 -6.54
N ILE A 106 1.66 -13.20 -7.27
CA ILE A 106 2.81 -12.29 -7.36
C ILE A 106 3.04 -11.49 -6.07
N SER A 107 2.00 -11.35 -5.24
CA SER A 107 2.09 -10.66 -3.96
C SER A 107 2.53 -11.56 -2.80
N ASP A 108 2.69 -12.87 -3.01
CA ASP A 108 3.03 -13.82 -1.95
C ASP A 108 4.23 -13.38 -1.08
N PRO A 109 5.34 -12.86 -1.65
CA PRO A 109 6.46 -12.37 -0.85
C PRO A 109 6.09 -11.23 0.09
N TRP A 110 5.01 -10.48 -0.17
CA TRP A 110 4.54 -9.31 0.56
C TRP A 110 3.50 -9.64 1.64
N LYS A 111 3.11 -10.91 1.80
CA LYS A 111 2.25 -11.34 2.91
C LYS A 111 2.91 -10.99 4.24
N THR A 112 2.11 -10.46 5.17
CA THR A 112 2.54 -10.10 6.53
C THR A 112 3.30 -11.24 7.20
N SER A 113 2.84 -12.49 7.08
CA SER A 113 3.56 -13.65 7.62
C SER A 113 4.99 -13.77 7.09
N LYS A 114 5.19 -13.61 5.78
CA LYS A 114 6.52 -13.65 5.12
C LYS A 114 7.39 -12.46 5.50
N GLN A 115 6.79 -11.30 5.71
CA GLN A 115 7.49 -10.11 6.16
C GLN A 115 7.94 -10.25 7.62
N LEU A 116 7.09 -10.81 8.49
CA LEU A 116 7.43 -11.13 9.87
C LEU A 116 8.50 -12.22 9.98
N GLU A 117 8.45 -13.26 9.12
CA GLU A 117 9.53 -14.28 9.03
C GLU A 117 10.89 -13.62 8.77
N LYS A 118 10.97 -12.65 7.83
CA LYS A 118 12.21 -11.90 7.54
C LYS A 118 12.68 -11.05 8.73
N ILE A 119 11.74 -10.39 9.40
CA ILE A 119 12.05 -9.56 10.57
C ILE A 119 12.60 -10.45 11.69
N GLN A 120 11.90 -11.52 12.05
CA GLN A 120 12.28 -12.41 13.15
C GLN A 120 13.52 -13.25 12.84
N GLY A 121 13.79 -13.56 11.57
CA GLY A 121 15.02 -14.23 11.14
C GLY A 121 16.26 -13.34 11.15
N SER A 122 16.10 -12.02 11.29
CA SER A 122 17.22 -11.07 11.35
C SER A 122 17.69 -10.90 12.80
N PRO A 123 19.02 -10.89 13.07
CA PRO A 123 19.54 -10.77 14.42
C PRO A 123 19.03 -9.48 15.10
N PRO A 124 18.70 -9.53 16.40
CA PRO A 124 18.29 -8.35 17.14
C PRO A 124 19.46 -7.37 17.28
N ASP A 125 19.15 -6.07 17.39
CA ASP A 125 20.15 -5.06 17.68
C ASP A 125 20.76 -5.29 19.09
N PRO A 126 22.10 -5.31 19.23
CA PRO A 126 22.75 -5.50 20.52
C PRO A 126 22.38 -4.46 21.60
N SER A 127 21.95 -3.26 21.20
CA SER A 127 21.47 -2.22 22.12
C SER A 127 20.07 -2.52 22.69
N GLY A 128 19.36 -3.52 22.15
CA GLY A 128 17.97 -3.80 22.47
C GLY A 128 16.97 -2.82 21.83
N SER A 129 17.43 -1.85 21.04
CA SER A 129 16.58 -0.96 20.26
C SER A 129 16.05 -1.63 19.00
N VAL A 130 14.85 -1.23 18.56
CA VAL A 130 14.31 -1.56 17.25
C VAL A 130 14.22 -0.29 16.42
N ARG A 131 14.77 -0.32 15.20
CA ARG A 131 14.72 0.81 14.26
C ARG A 131 13.81 0.49 13.09
N PHE A 132 12.80 1.30 12.85
CA PHE A 132 11.85 1.09 11.75
C PHE A 132 11.48 2.41 11.09
N ALA A 133 10.98 2.34 9.86
CA ALA A 133 10.51 3.51 9.12
C ALA A 133 8.98 3.53 9.00
N LEU A 134 8.38 4.71 9.05
CA LEU A 134 6.97 4.96 8.85
C LEU A 134 6.75 5.78 7.59
N ILE A 135 5.79 5.33 6.80
CA ILE A 135 5.30 6.00 5.60
C ILE A 135 3.77 5.86 5.61
N GLY A 136 3.05 6.83 5.06
CA GLY A 136 1.58 6.86 5.07
C GLY A 136 1.04 7.42 3.76
N ASP A 137 -0.20 7.11 3.40
CA ASP A 137 -0.97 7.82 2.36
C ASP A 137 -0.25 7.89 0.98
N THR A 138 0.36 6.77 0.55
CA THR A 138 1.10 6.69 -0.74
C THR A 138 0.20 6.64 -1.98
N GLY A 139 -1.11 6.43 -1.78
CA GLY A 139 -2.13 6.34 -2.81
C GLY A 139 -2.24 7.62 -3.63
N ALA A 140 -1.89 7.54 -4.92
CA ALA A 140 -1.89 8.66 -5.83
C ALA A 140 -3.25 9.42 -5.85
N LEU A 141 -3.24 10.63 -5.29
CA LEU A 141 -4.17 11.75 -5.46
C LEU A 141 -5.60 11.49 -5.95
N ARG A 142 -6.51 12.05 -5.14
CA ARG A 142 -7.97 11.98 -5.17
C ARG A 142 -8.67 12.48 -6.46
N SER A 143 -7.99 12.96 -7.51
CA SER A 143 -8.64 13.47 -8.75
C SER A 143 -7.75 13.44 -9.99
N CYS A 144 -8.33 13.04 -11.14
CA CYS A 144 -7.66 12.99 -12.45
C CYS A 144 -6.97 14.31 -12.84
N LEU A 145 -7.63 15.46 -12.58
CA LEU A 145 -7.10 16.78 -12.89
C LEU A 145 -5.85 17.13 -12.04
N LYS A 146 -5.76 16.63 -10.81
CA LYS A 146 -4.59 16.82 -9.93
C LYS A 146 -3.44 15.87 -10.27
N ARG A 147 -3.71 14.75 -10.95
CA ARG A 147 -2.68 13.86 -11.50
C ARG A 147 -1.91 14.51 -12.66
N LEU A 148 -2.55 15.44 -13.38
CA LEU A 148 -1.93 16.21 -14.47
C LEU A 148 -0.92 17.24 -13.95
N ILE A 149 -1.12 17.75 -12.73
CA ILE A 149 -0.28 18.80 -12.12
C ILE A 149 0.74 18.21 -11.11
N TRP A 150 0.42 17.09 -10.46
CA TRP A 150 1.22 16.53 -9.37
C TRP A 150 1.59 15.06 -9.62
N SER A 151 2.88 14.78 -9.80
CA SER A 151 3.41 13.43 -10.09
C SER A 151 3.60 12.59 -8.82
N THR A 152 2.52 12.26 -8.11
CA THR A 152 2.55 11.50 -6.84
C THR A 152 3.30 10.18 -6.90
N HIS A 153 3.18 9.44 -8.01
CA HIS A 153 3.94 8.22 -8.21
C HIS A 153 5.45 8.47 -8.20
N ARG A 154 5.90 9.59 -8.78
CA ARG A 154 7.30 10.01 -8.75
C ARG A 154 7.75 10.37 -7.34
N TYR A 155 6.90 11.04 -6.55
CA TYR A 155 7.22 11.33 -5.15
C TYR A 155 7.35 10.06 -4.31
N PHE A 156 6.45 9.09 -4.48
CA PHE A 156 6.55 7.81 -3.78
C PHE A 156 7.81 7.05 -4.14
N VAL A 157 8.12 6.90 -5.44
CA VAL A 157 9.35 6.22 -5.89
C VAL A 157 10.61 6.95 -5.41
N ASN A 158 10.65 8.28 -5.50
CA ASN A 158 11.78 9.05 -4.99
C ASN A 158 11.94 8.92 -3.47
N LEU A 159 10.83 8.80 -2.73
CA LEU A 159 10.86 8.57 -1.29
C LEU A 159 11.41 7.18 -0.96
N LEU A 160 10.99 6.14 -1.69
CA LEU A 160 11.55 4.79 -1.55
C LEU A 160 13.05 4.75 -1.87
N TRP A 161 13.47 5.44 -2.93
CA TRP A 161 14.88 5.59 -3.26
C TRP A 161 15.66 6.29 -2.14
N MET A 162 15.14 7.39 -1.60
CA MET A 162 15.75 8.09 -0.45
C MET A 162 15.84 7.20 0.78
N MET A 163 14.82 6.38 1.06
CA MET A 163 14.84 5.42 2.16
C MET A 163 15.91 4.34 1.98
N GLU A 164 16.04 3.76 0.79
CA GLU A 164 17.07 2.78 0.46
C GLU A 164 18.48 3.38 0.63
N GLU A 165 18.71 4.59 0.13
CA GLU A 165 20.00 5.28 0.24
C GLU A 165 20.32 5.65 1.69
N ASN A 166 19.34 6.14 2.46
CA ASN A 166 19.54 6.44 3.87
C ASN A 166 19.79 5.16 4.68
N ARG A 167 19.11 4.05 4.37
CA ARG A 167 19.29 2.77 5.07
C ARG A 167 20.73 2.24 4.97
N LYS A 168 21.43 2.51 3.88
CA LYS A 168 22.85 2.13 3.66
C LYS A 168 23.83 2.99 4.45
N ARG A 169 23.41 4.15 4.96
CA ARG A 169 24.30 5.08 5.68
C ARG A 169 24.47 4.67 7.15
N PRO A 170 25.68 4.73 7.71
CA PRO A 170 25.91 4.50 9.13
C PRO A 170 25.01 5.39 9.99
N GLY A 171 24.37 4.83 11.02
CA GLY A 171 23.52 5.58 11.94
C GLY A 171 22.13 5.95 11.39
N HIS A 172 21.80 5.66 10.13
CA HIS A 172 20.48 5.91 9.52
C HIS A 172 19.67 4.63 9.24
N PHE A 173 20.28 3.47 9.49
CA PHE A 173 19.67 2.16 9.29
C PHE A 173 18.31 1.99 9.98
N PHE A 174 17.45 1.22 9.32
CA PHE A 174 16.21 0.67 9.86
C PHE A 174 16.02 -0.76 9.35
N GLU A 175 15.37 -1.58 10.17
CA GLU A 175 15.21 -3.02 9.99
C GLU A 175 14.02 -3.36 9.10
N PHE A 176 12.94 -2.59 9.19
CA PHE A 176 11.71 -2.75 8.42
C PHE A 176 10.97 -1.42 8.31
N SER A 177 9.94 -1.37 7.46
CA SER A 177 9.03 -0.23 7.37
C SER A 177 7.58 -0.62 7.57
N ILE A 178 6.79 0.31 8.09
CA ILE A 178 5.34 0.19 8.23
C ILE A 178 4.68 1.28 7.39
N GLN A 179 3.77 0.84 6.53
CA GLN A 179 2.90 1.68 5.72
C GLN A 179 1.56 1.90 6.44
N LEU A 180 1.26 3.14 6.83
CA LEU A 180 0.12 3.55 7.65
C LEU A 180 -1.20 3.65 6.87
N GLY A 181 -1.38 2.88 5.80
CA GLY A 181 -2.61 2.78 5.01
C GLY A 181 -2.74 3.79 3.86
N ASP A 182 -3.83 3.64 3.11
CA ASP A 182 -4.15 4.39 1.89
C ASP A 182 -3.02 4.25 0.85
N MET A 183 -2.65 3.00 0.57
CA MET A 183 -1.64 2.65 -0.43
C MET A 183 -2.18 2.74 -1.86
N VAL A 184 -3.47 2.42 -2.01
CA VAL A 184 -4.20 2.54 -3.28
C VAL A 184 -5.40 3.46 -3.11
N ARG A 185 -6.13 3.77 -4.19
CA ARG A 185 -7.19 4.78 -4.16
C ARG A 185 -8.57 4.17 -3.93
N ASP A 186 -8.83 3.05 -4.58
CA ASP A 186 -10.14 2.39 -4.63
C ASP A 186 -10.03 0.87 -4.41
N GLY A 187 -8.92 0.37 -3.83
CA GLY A 187 -8.78 -1.06 -3.51
C GLY A 187 -8.86 -2.01 -4.71
N THR A 188 -8.50 -1.56 -5.92
CA THR A 188 -8.68 -2.37 -7.15
C THR A 188 -7.48 -3.27 -7.44
N VAL A 189 -7.71 -4.41 -8.09
CA VAL A 189 -6.65 -5.33 -8.56
C VAL A 189 -5.57 -4.59 -9.34
N ARG A 190 -5.96 -3.70 -10.26
CA ARG A 190 -5.01 -2.94 -11.09
C ARG A 190 -4.15 -1.98 -10.26
N GLU A 191 -4.69 -1.38 -9.20
CA GLU A 191 -3.93 -0.46 -8.34
C GLU A 191 -2.95 -1.23 -7.45
N TYR A 192 -3.39 -2.34 -6.86
CA TYR A 192 -2.51 -3.20 -6.08
C TYR A 192 -1.43 -3.86 -6.93
N ALA A 193 -1.73 -4.32 -8.16
CA ALA A 193 -0.71 -4.85 -9.07
C ALA A 193 0.39 -3.82 -9.35
N ARG A 194 0.04 -2.54 -9.54
CA ARG A 194 1.04 -1.47 -9.68
C ARG A 194 1.83 -1.23 -8.41
N LEU A 195 1.18 -1.28 -7.24
CA LEU A 195 1.86 -1.17 -5.95
C LEU A 195 2.89 -2.28 -5.79
N ILE A 196 2.48 -3.55 -5.92
CA ILE A 196 3.36 -4.73 -5.78
C ILE A 196 4.54 -4.66 -6.76
N LYS A 197 4.29 -4.26 -8.02
CA LYS A 197 5.36 -4.06 -9.02
C LYS A 197 6.32 -2.94 -8.62
N THR A 198 5.82 -1.87 -8.01
CA THR A 198 6.65 -0.75 -7.53
C THR A 198 7.49 -1.19 -6.34
N LEU A 199 6.90 -1.89 -5.38
CA LEU A 199 7.60 -2.42 -4.21
C LEU A 199 8.69 -3.41 -4.64
N GLY A 200 8.39 -4.37 -5.52
CA GLY A 200 9.36 -5.35 -6.01
C GLY A 200 10.58 -4.76 -6.73
N LYS A 201 10.48 -3.53 -7.23
CA LYS A 201 11.59 -2.83 -7.90
C LYS A 201 12.42 -1.95 -6.96
N ASN A 202 11.83 -1.46 -5.88
CA ASN A 202 12.40 -0.35 -5.10
C ASN A 202 12.57 -0.66 -3.61
N VAL A 203 12.04 -1.79 -3.11
CA VAL A 203 12.04 -2.14 -1.69
C VAL A 203 12.81 -3.44 -1.48
N SER A 204 13.94 -3.35 -0.77
CA SER A 204 14.84 -4.47 -0.45
C SER A 204 14.71 -4.96 1.00
N TRP A 205 13.81 -4.36 1.78
CA TRP A 205 13.64 -4.59 3.22
C TRP A 205 12.22 -5.07 3.55
N PRO A 206 11.98 -5.60 4.77
CA PRO A 206 10.64 -5.99 5.18
C PRO A 206 9.65 -4.82 5.23
N TRP A 207 8.46 -5.01 4.64
CA TRP A 207 7.43 -3.99 4.48
C TRP A 207 6.10 -4.49 5.06
N LEU A 208 5.70 -3.91 6.18
CA LEU A 208 4.42 -4.17 6.83
C LEU A 208 3.40 -3.10 6.47
N THR A 209 2.11 -3.45 6.54
CA THR A 209 1.02 -2.56 6.11
C THR A 209 -0.09 -2.51 7.15
N VAL A 210 -0.64 -1.31 7.31
CA VAL A 210 -1.93 -1.04 7.95
C VAL A 210 -2.96 -0.84 6.83
N LEU A 211 -4.17 -1.35 7.02
CA LEU A 211 -5.27 -1.14 6.06
C LEU A 211 -5.86 0.27 6.21
N GLY A 212 -5.87 1.04 5.12
CA GLY A 212 -6.55 2.34 5.05
C GLY A 212 -7.93 2.29 4.42
N ASN A 213 -8.68 3.38 4.52
CA ASN A 213 -10.06 3.42 4.03
C ASN A 213 -10.16 3.45 2.49
N HIS A 214 -9.09 3.82 1.79
CA HIS A 214 -8.99 3.76 0.33
C HIS A 214 -8.48 2.41 -0.20
N ASP A 215 -7.92 1.59 0.68
CA ASP A 215 -7.42 0.25 0.36
C ASP A 215 -8.56 -0.77 0.20
N ARG A 216 -9.77 -0.43 0.69
CA ARG A 216 -11.01 -1.19 0.52
C ARG A 216 -11.61 -0.95 -0.89
N ASN A 217 -12.20 -1.98 -1.48
CA ASN A 217 -12.96 -1.81 -2.72
C ASN A 217 -14.23 -0.99 -2.48
N VAL A 218 -14.66 -0.23 -3.47
CA VAL A 218 -15.81 0.69 -3.40
C VAL A 218 -17.11 -0.08 -3.12
N PRO A 219 -18.03 0.42 -2.25
CA PRO A 219 -18.00 1.71 -1.54
C PRO A 219 -16.93 1.77 -0.45
N LYS A 220 -16.28 2.92 -0.26
CA LYS A 220 -15.12 3.04 0.65
C LYS A 220 -15.47 2.77 2.12
N LEU A 221 -16.62 3.28 2.58
CA LEU A 221 -17.18 2.93 3.88
C LEU A 221 -17.97 1.63 3.74
N GLY A 222 -17.63 0.62 4.54
CA GLY A 222 -18.22 -0.72 4.43
C GLY A 222 -17.77 -1.52 3.21
N GLY A 223 -16.73 -1.05 2.50
CA GLY A 223 -16.16 -1.71 1.33
C GLY A 223 -15.53 -3.06 1.63
N ASN A 224 -15.27 -3.86 0.60
CA ASN A 224 -14.66 -5.17 0.79
C ASN A 224 -13.14 -5.04 0.98
N GLU A 225 -12.62 -5.61 2.08
CA GLU A 225 -11.18 -5.69 2.39
C GLU A 225 -10.54 -7.02 1.96
N GLN A 226 -11.31 -7.95 1.37
CA GLN A 226 -10.85 -9.29 0.98
C GLN A 226 -9.61 -9.23 0.09
N LEU A 227 -9.58 -8.35 -0.90
CA LEU A 227 -8.41 -8.26 -1.79
C LEU A 227 -7.14 -7.85 -1.03
N TYR A 228 -7.26 -6.92 -0.07
CA TYR A 228 -6.13 -6.60 0.82
C TYR A 228 -5.73 -7.84 1.63
N GLN A 229 -6.70 -8.57 2.20
CA GLN A 229 -6.42 -9.77 2.99
C GLN A 229 -5.76 -10.88 2.16
N ASP A 230 -6.15 -11.05 0.91
CA ASP A 230 -5.55 -12.06 0.04
C ASP A 230 -4.08 -11.72 -0.28
N ILE A 231 -3.78 -10.43 -0.42
CA ILE A 231 -2.45 -9.89 -0.75
C ILE A 231 -1.53 -9.88 0.48
N PHE A 232 -1.97 -9.27 1.58
CA PHE A 232 -1.15 -9.00 2.76
C PHE A 232 -1.48 -9.91 3.94
N GLY A 233 -2.71 -10.41 4.06
CA GLY A 233 -3.19 -11.18 5.20
C GLY A 233 -4.08 -10.37 6.14
N LYS A 234 -4.32 -10.91 7.35
CA LYS A 234 -5.20 -10.29 8.34
C LYS A 234 -4.74 -8.88 8.69
N PRO A 235 -5.63 -7.87 8.69
CA PRO A 235 -5.25 -6.50 8.98
C PRO A 235 -4.94 -6.32 10.48
N GLU A 236 -5.67 -6.98 11.37
CA GLU A 236 -5.35 -7.03 12.80
C GLU A 236 -4.35 -8.14 13.12
N HIS A 237 -3.21 -7.76 13.70
CA HIS A 237 -2.18 -8.66 14.19
C HIS A 237 -1.24 -7.92 15.15
N TYR A 238 -0.38 -8.65 15.84
CA TYR A 238 0.73 -8.06 16.58
C TYR A 238 1.95 -8.97 16.51
N PHE A 239 3.13 -8.41 16.75
CA PHE A 239 4.36 -9.16 16.94
C PHE A 239 5.27 -8.44 17.94
N ASP A 240 6.20 -9.19 18.53
CA ASP A 240 7.14 -8.68 19.52
C ASP A 240 8.56 -8.67 18.93
N ARG A 241 9.32 -7.60 19.18
CA ARG A 241 10.74 -7.47 18.80
C ARG A 241 11.43 -6.47 19.71
N GLY A 242 12.65 -6.79 20.19
CA GLY A 242 13.46 -5.86 20.99
C GLY A 242 12.76 -5.29 22.23
N GLY A 243 11.97 -6.10 22.94
CA GLY A 243 11.20 -5.65 24.11
C GLY A 243 9.99 -4.76 23.79
N VAL A 244 9.62 -4.63 22.52
CA VAL A 244 8.50 -3.83 22.03
C VAL A 244 7.45 -4.73 21.38
N ARG A 245 6.18 -4.52 21.72
CA ARG A 245 5.03 -5.07 21.01
C ARG A 245 4.52 -4.07 19.98
N PHE A 246 4.44 -4.51 18.74
CA PHE A 246 3.90 -3.78 17.59
C PHE A 246 2.49 -4.29 17.31
N ILE A 247 1.48 -3.43 17.43
CA ILE A 247 0.05 -3.80 17.31
C ILE A 247 -0.55 -3.10 16.11
N PHE A 248 -1.10 -3.86 15.16
CA PHE A 248 -1.74 -3.36 13.96
C PHE A 248 -3.25 -3.48 14.14
N LEU A 249 -3.96 -2.37 13.95
CA LEU A 249 -5.40 -2.28 14.16
C LEU A 249 -6.08 -1.72 12.91
N ASN A 250 -7.16 -2.37 12.48
CA ASN A 250 -7.97 -1.93 11.36
C ASN A 250 -9.03 -0.90 11.79
N THR A 251 -8.87 0.34 11.32
CA THR A 251 -9.86 1.42 11.48
C THR A 251 -10.42 1.90 10.14
N SER A 252 -10.13 1.19 9.05
CA SER A 252 -10.45 1.60 7.66
C SER A 252 -11.94 1.76 7.34
N ALA A 253 -12.82 1.24 8.20
CA ALA A 253 -14.27 1.39 8.06
C ALA A 253 -14.81 2.66 8.75
N GLY A 254 -13.95 3.46 9.40
CA GLY A 254 -14.35 4.64 10.16
C GLY A 254 -15.02 4.33 11.50
N ASN A 255 -14.92 3.09 11.97
CA ASN A 255 -15.37 2.65 13.29
C ASN A 255 -14.49 1.52 13.83
N LEU A 256 -14.71 1.16 15.10
CA LEU A 256 -14.23 -0.09 15.69
C LEU A 256 -15.43 -0.89 16.19
N MET A 257 -15.39 -2.20 15.99
CA MET A 257 -16.36 -3.14 16.53
C MET A 257 -15.99 -3.53 17.97
N GLN A 258 -16.95 -4.10 18.70
CA GLN A 258 -16.74 -4.45 20.10
C GLN A 258 -15.77 -5.62 20.29
N ASP A 259 -15.81 -6.61 19.41
CA ASP A 259 -14.86 -7.73 19.33
C ASP A 259 -13.43 -7.25 19.02
N GLN A 260 -13.27 -6.26 18.13
CA GLN A 260 -11.97 -5.63 17.87
C GLN A 260 -11.41 -4.94 19.13
N LEU A 261 -12.25 -4.32 19.96
CA LEU A 261 -11.81 -3.75 21.24
C LEU A 261 -11.40 -4.82 22.25
N VAL A 262 -12.13 -5.94 22.32
CA VAL A 262 -11.77 -7.07 23.20
C VAL A 262 -10.44 -7.69 22.75
N TRP A 263 -10.27 -7.90 21.44
CA TRP A 263 -9.01 -8.37 20.87
C TRP A 263 -7.86 -7.40 21.18
N LEU A 264 -8.09 -6.10 21.01
CA LEU A 264 -7.10 -5.05 21.26
C LEU A 264 -6.68 -5.02 22.73
N GLU A 265 -7.63 -5.13 23.66
CA GLU A 265 -7.33 -5.20 25.09
C GLU A 265 -6.45 -6.41 25.42
N GLY A 266 -6.73 -7.57 24.82
CA GLY A 266 -5.87 -8.75 24.92
C GLY A 266 -4.47 -8.55 24.32
N ALA A 267 -4.37 -7.90 23.16
CA ALA A 267 -3.09 -7.58 22.53
C ALA A 267 -2.24 -6.61 23.38
N LEU A 268 -2.89 -5.67 24.08
CA LEU A 268 -2.27 -4.69 24.98
C LEU A 268 -1.84 -5.28 26.33
N ALA A 269 -2.40 -6.42 26.74
CA ALA A 269 -2.13 -7.10 28.00
C ALA A 269 -0.75 -7.77 28.01
N THR A 270 0.31 -6.95 28.01
CA THR A 270 1.71 -7.36 28.05
C THR A 270 2.54 -6.34 28.84
N PRO A 271 3.60 -6.78 29.54
CA PRO A 271 4.55 -5.88 30.19
C PRO A 271 5.50 -5.18 29.20
N LEU A 272 5.56 -5.62 27.94
CA LEU A 272 6.41 -5.00 26.92
C LEU A 272 6.01 -3.54 26.67
N ARG A 273 6.91 -2.77 26.05
CA ARG A 273 6.55 -1.45 25.48
C ARG A 273 5.52 -1.65 24.36
N LYS A 274 4.54 -0.76 24.22
CA LYS A 274 3.48 -0.91 23.21
C LYS A 274 3.49 0.23 22.19
N LEU A 275 3.51 -0.14 20.92
CA LEU A 275 3.30 0.76 19.79
C LEU A 275 2.08 0.27 19.00
N VAL A 276 1.12 1.16 18.77
CA VAL A 276 -0.11 0.86 18.03
C VAL A 276 -0.07 1.57 16.68
N PHE A 277 -0.42 0.85 15.62
CA PHE A 277 -0.44 1.35 14.24
C PHE A 277 -1.85 1.20 13.69
N THR A 278 -2.45 2.30 13.28
CA THR A 278 -3.77 2.29 12.65
C THR A 278 -3.90 3.43 11.65
N HIS A 279 -4.89 3.39 10.75
CA HIS A 279 -5.00 4.37 9.69
C HIS A 279 -5.79 5.61 10.12
N GLU A 280 -7.07 5.44 10.46
CA GLU A 280 -7.93 6.56 10.81
C GLU A 280 -7.64 7.04 12.24
N PRO A 281 -7.42 8.35 12.46
CA PRO A 281 -7.28 8.90 13.80
C PRO A 281 -8.59 8.74 14.60
N PRO A 282 -8.55 8.65 15.94
CA PRO A 282 -9.78 8.71 16.74
C PRO A 282 -10.39 10.11 16.71
N ALA A 283 -11.71 10.20 16.47
CA ALA A 283 -12.39 11.49 16.28
C ALA A 283 -12.25 12.46 17.47
N ILE A 284 -12.20 11.95 18.70
CA ILE A 284 -12.03 12.73 19.93
C ILE A 284 -10.77 13.62 19.90
N LEU A 285 -9.69 13.19 19.24
CA LEU A 285 -8.47 13.99 19.14
C LEU A 285 -8.65 15.25 18.31
N SER A 286 -9.76 15.36 17.56
CA SER A 286 -10.18 16.57 16.86
C SER A 286 -9.01 17.24 16.13
N PHE A 287 -8.20 16.48 15.39
CA PHE A 287 -7.06 17.03 14.66
C PHE A 287 -7.49 18.22 13.76
N ALA A 288 -8.73 18.19 13.25
CA ALA A 288 -9.36 19.31 12.54
C ALA A 288 -9.53 20.62 13.35
N LYS A 289 -9.72 20.57 14.68
CA LYS A 289 -9.75 21.76 15.55
C LYS A 289 -8.35 22.35 15.75
N ILE A 290 -7.32 21.50 15.79
CA ILE A 290 -5.91 21.91 15.91
C ILE A 290 -5.43 22.60 14.62
N LEU A 291 -6.04 22.26 13.48
CA LEU A 291 -5.62 22.71 12.14
C LEU A 291 -6.38 23.93 11.61
N PHE A 292 -7.53 24.31 12.17
CA PHE A 292 -8.37 25.36 11.60
C PHE A 292 -8.95 26.31 12.66
N PHE A 293 -8.48 27.56 12.65
CA PHE A 293 -8.92 28.64 13.54
C PHE A 293 -10.31 29.24 13.20
N ARG A 294 -11.00 28.78 12.14
CA ARG A 294 -12.26 29.39 11.65
C ARG A 294 -13.39 28.36 11.50
N PRO A 295 -14.45 28.40 12.35
CA PRO A 295 -15.50 27.38 12.41
C PRO A 295 -16.32 27.15 11.13
N TRP A 296 -16.54 28.19 10.30
CA TRP A 296 -17.41 28.03 9.11
C TRP A 296 -16.71 27.32 7.95
N ILE A 297 -15.37 27.39 7.87
CA ILE A 297 -14.57 26.63 6.90
C ILE A 297 -14.54 25.14 7.27
N MET A 298 -14.67 24.79 8.57
CA MET A 298 -14.65 23.40 9.04
C MET A 298 -15.71 22.53 8.39
N ARG A 299 -16.95 23.03 8.23
CA ARG A 299 -18.07 22.20 7.74
C ARG A 299 -17.93 21.87 6.25
N TRP A 300 -17.46 22.83 5.46
CA TRP A 300 -17.14 22.61 4.04
C TRP A 300 -15.88 21.75 3.88
N ALA A 301 -14.81 22.01 4.64
CA ALA A 301 -13.58 21.21 4.55
C ALA A 301 -13.76 19.75 5.01
N GLN A 302 -14.54 19.49 6.06
CA GLN A 302 -14.84 18.12 6.51
C GLN A 302 -15.61 17.31 5.48
N ILE A 303 -16.59 17.92 4.81
CA ILE A 303 -17.41 17.26 3.79
C ILE A 303 -16.59 16.99 2.52
N TRP A 304 -15.80 17.97 2.08
CA TRP A 304 -15.06 17.87 0.80
C TRP A 304 -13.73 17.12 0.91
N PHE A 305 -13.03 17.22 2.04
CA PHE A 305 -11.73 16.55 2.24
C PHE A 305 -11.83 15.27 3.07
N ARG A 306 -13.05 14.90 3.55
CA ARG A 306 -13.28 13.74 4.42
C ARG A 306 -12.31 13.68 5.60
N ILE A 307 -11.89 14.84 6.11
CA ILE A 307 -11.00 14.94 7.27
C ILE A 307 -11.84 14.58 8.49
N GLY A 308 -11.79 13.31 8.86
CA GLY A 308 -12.52 12.73 9.97
C GLY A 308 -11.61 11.81 10.76
N GLY A 309 -12.11 11.39 11.92
CA GLY A 309 -11.57 10.24 12.61
C GLY A 309 -12.66 9.18 12.74
N PHE A 310 -12.27 7.97 13.10
CA PHE A 310 -13.25 6.91 13.36
C PHE A 310 -14.13 7.31 14.56
N LYS A 311 -15.41 6.95 14.50
CA LYS A 311 -16.43 7.37 15.46
C LYS A 311 -17.04 6.16 16.20
N GLY A 312 -17.67 6.44 17.33
CA GLY A 312 -18.49 5.47 18.10
C GLY A 312 -17.71 4.67 19.14
N LYS A 313 -16.40 4.45 18.94
CA LYS A 313 -15.50 3.74 19.87
C LYS A 313 -14.14 4.42 20.06
N ASP A 314 -14.01 5.66 19.62
CA ASP A 314 -12.81 6.50 19.81
C ASP A 314 -12.50 6.77 21.29
N ILE A 315 -13.52 6.98 22.12
CA ILE A 315 -13.35 7.12 23.57
C ILE A 315 -12.88 5.80 24.23
N PRO A 316 -13.58 4.65 24.05
CA PRO A 316 -13.08 3.35 24.52
C PRO A 316 -11.66 3.04 24.05
N PHE A 317 -11.34 3.30 22.79
CA PHE A 317 -9.99 3.12 22.24
C PHE A 317 -8.96 3.95 23.01
N THR A 318 -9.16 5.28 23.12
CA THR A 318 -8.21 6.15 23.84
C THR A 318 -8.11 5.82 25.33
N ASN A 319 -9.17 5.29 25.95
CA ASN A 319 -9.14 4.77 27.31
C ASN A 319 -8.26 3.52 27.43
N LEU A 320 -8.34 2.58 26.48
CA LEU A 320 -7.46 1.40 26.45
C LEU A 320 -5.99 1.82 26.28
N MET A 321 -5.71 2.77 25.38
CA MET A 321 -4.35 3.27 25.19
C MET A 321 -3.77 3.82 26.50
N ALA A 322 -4.56 4.61 27.23
CA ALA A 322 -4.16 5.19 28.52
C ALA A 322 -4.03 4.12 29.62
N LYS A 323 -5.04 3.25 29.77
CA LYS A 323 -5.07 2.16 30.77
C LYS A 323 -3.84 1.27 30.66
N TYR A 324 -3.45 0.91 29.45
CA TYR A 324 -2.31 0.04 29.19
C TYR A 324 -1.00 0.80 28.98
N GLN A 325 -0.97 2.12 29.18
CA GLN A 325 0.22 2.96 29.05
C GLN A 325 0.93 2.77 27.71
N VAL A 326 0.16 2.83 26.61
CA VAL A 326 0.72 2.79 25.26
C VAL A 326 1.64 3.99 25.05
N ASP A 327 2.87 3.76 24.60
CA ASP A 327 3.84 4.84 24.41
C ASP A 327 3.49 5.65 23.16
N ARG A 328 3.19 4.97 22.04
CA ARG A 328 2.90 5.63 20.76
C ARG A 328 1.72 5.01 20.04
N VAL A 329 0.93 5.87 19.42
CA VAL A 329 -0.05 5.49 18.40
C VAL A 329 0.29 6.23 17.11
N TYR A 330 0.68 5.47 16.08
CA TYR A 330 1.00 6.01 14.76
C TYR A 330 -0.21 5.91 13.83
N LEU A 331 -0.50 7.02 13.13
CA LEU A 331 -1.74 7.27 12.40
C LEU A 331 -1.46 7.79 10.98
N GLY A 332 -2.36 7.53 10.03
CA GLY A 332 -2.34 8.08 8.66
C GLY A 332 -3.49 9.08 8.40
N HIS A 333 -4.09 9.01 7.20
CA HIS A 333 -5.40 9.59 6.80
C HIS A 333 -5.45 11.10 6.61
N THR A 334 -4.76 11.88 7.45
CA THR A 334 -4.86 13.35 7.44
C THR A 334 -3.93 14.02 6.42
N HIS A 335 -3.02 13.25 5.80
CA HIS A 335 -2.03 13.74 4.84
C HIS A 335 -1.18 14.89 5.42
N GLY A 336 -0.81 14.81 6.70
CA GLY A 336 -0.02 15.82 7.41
C GLY A 336 0.84 15.20 8.50
N LEU A 337 1.81 15.98 9.00
CA LEU A 337 2.59 15.61 10.17
C LEU A 337 2.04 16.34 11.39
N VAL A 338 1.42 15.60 12.31
CA VAL A 338 0.81 16.16 13.53
C VAL A 338 1.14 15.28 14.73
N VAL A 339 1.50 15.91 15.84
CA VAL A 339 1.78 15.22 17.11
C VAL A 339 0.82 15.77 18.15
N VAL A 340 0.15 14.86 18.87
CA VAL A 340 -0.78 15.20 19.95
C VAL A 340 -0.55 14.25 21.11
N ASP A 341 -0.37 14.81 22.30
CA ASP A 341 -0.37 14.04 23.55
C ASP A 341 -1.77 14.07 24.15
N TYR A 342 -2.35 12.90 24.41
CA TYR A 342 -3.70 12.78 24.99
C TYR A 342 -3.75 11.62 25.98
N LYS A 343 -4.18 11.91 27.22
CA LYS A 343 -4.23 10.95 28.33
C LYS A 343 -2.90 10.21 28.57
N GLY A 344 -1.78 10.92 28.46
CA GLY A 344 -0.44 10.36 28.68
C GLY A 344 0.06 9.43 27.57
N VAL A 345 -0.63 9.39 26.43
CA VAL A 345 -0.27 8.64 25.23
C VAL A 345 0.02 9.63 24.11
N ARG A 346 1.10 9.40 23.36
CA ARG A 346 1.47 10.23 22.21
C ARG A 346 0.92 9.65 20.91
N TYR A 347 0.15 10.47 20.20
CA TYR A 347 -0.42 10.17 18.90
C TYR A 347 0.36 10.93 17.83
N VAL A 348 0.94 10.20 16.88
CA VAL A 348 1.73 10.77 15.78
C VAL A 348 1.04 10.44 14.48
N VAL A 349 0.46 11.44 13.86
CA VAL A 349 -0.02 11.35 12.48
C VAL A 349 1.16 11.65 11.57
N GLY A 350 1.57 10.68 10.77
CA GLY A 350 2.86 10.72 10.10
C GLY A 350 2.85 10.12 8.69
N GLY A 351 3.81 10.57 7.88
CA GLY A 351 4.08 10.05 6.54
C GLY A 351 3.00 10.42 5.53
N SER A 352 3.29 11.36 4.63
CA SER A 352 2.42 11.62 3.49
C SER A 352 2.78 10.80 2.25
N GLY A 353 3.89 10.03 2.28
CA GLY A 353 4.24 8.96 1.34
C GLY A 353 4.29 9.27 -0.16
N GLY A 354 3.95 10.49 -0.58
CA GLY A 354 3.78 10.87 -1.98
C GLY A 354 2.42 11.49 -2.32
N SER A 355 1.43 11.48 -1.41
CA SER A 355 0.23 12.31 -1.53
C SER A 355 0.50 13.77 -1.18
N PRO A 356 -0.09 14.74 -1.91
CA PRO A 356 -0.01 16.15 -1.55
C PRO A 356 -0.60 16.38 -0.19
N ILE A 357 0.11 17.23 0.52
CA ILE A 357 -0.29 17.64 1.85
C ILE A 357 -1.26 18.78 1.68
N TYR A 358 -2.33 18.76 2.47
CA TYR A 358 -3.29 19.84 2.45
C TYR A 358 -2.62 21.16 2.85
N PRO A 359 -2.86 22.26 2.11
CA PRO A 359 -2.17 23.53 2.29
C PRO A 359 -2.46 24.23 3.64
N PHE A 360 -3.37 23.69 4.44
CA PHE A 360 -3.71 24.17 5.78
C PHE A 360 -2.84 23.56 6.88
N PHE A 361 -2.09 22.50 6.57
CA PHE A 361 -1.03 22.00 7.44
C PHE A 361 0.21 22.85 7.16
N HIS A 362 0.88 23.32 8.22
CA HIS A 362 2.05 24.21 8.20
C HIS A 362 2.96 24.05 6.97
N SER A 363 3.60 25.14 6.53
CA SER A 363 4.55 25.24 5.40
C SER A 363 5.72 24.22 5.39
N LYS A 364 5.91 23.47 6.48
CA LYS A 364 6.88 22.37 6.62
C LYS A 364 6.32 20.98 6.30
N SER A 365 5.03 20.87 6.03
CA SER A 365 4.43 19.60 5.66
C SER A 365 4.84 19.28 4.22
N LYS A 366 5.91 18.50 4.11
CA LYS A 366 6.53 18.03 2.86
C LYS A 366 6.41 16.51 2.79
N VAL A 367 6.51 15.93 1.60
CA VAL A 367 6.58 14.46 1.45
C VAL A 367 7.72 13.94 2.32
N ASN A 368 7.41 13.01 3.22
CA ASN A 368 8.35 12.55 4.23
C ASN A 368 8.13 11.08 4.61
N TYR A 369 9.14 10.50 5.24
CA TYR A 369 9.05 9.31 6.07
C TYR A 369 9.61 9.62 7.47
N ILE A 370 9.19 8.85 8.46
CA ILE A 370 9.65 9.00 9.85
C ILE A 370 10.46 7.75 10.21
N ARG A 371 11.72 7.91 10.60
CA ARG A 371 12.48 6.84 11.23
C ARG A 371 12.22 6.87 12.73
N VAL A 372 11.84 5.74 13.28
CA VAL A 372 11.60 5.57 14.72
C VAL A 372 12.66 4.63 15.28
N GLU A 373 13.25 5.02 16.39
CA GLU A 373 14.08 4.15 17.23
C GLU A 373 13.35 3.96 18.56
N ALA A 374 13.00 2.71 18.89
CA ALA A 374 12.33 2.35 20.12
C ALA A 374 13.17 1.34 20.89
N GLY A 375 13.66 1.71 22.07
CA GLY A 375 14.51 0.84 22.89
C GLY A 375 14.51 1.24 24.36
N PRO A 376 15.39 0.66 25.20
CA PRO A 376 15.42 0.92 26.64
C PRO A 376 15.49 2.42 27.01
N ALA A 377 16.18 3.23 26.21
CA ALA A 377 16.34 4.67 26.42
C ALA A 377 15.08 5.51 26.12
N GLY A 378 14.05 4.93 25.51
CA GLY A 378 12.83 5.64 25.10
C GLY A 378 12.52 5.45 23.62
N ILE A 379 11.72 6.38 23.07
CA ILE A 379 11.35 6.41 21.67
C ILE A 379 11.77 7.75 21.07
N GLU A 380 12.49 7.70 19.96
CA GLU A 380 12.88 8.87 19.19
C GLU A 380 12.38 8.76 17.75
N GLU A 381 11.70 9.81 17.28
CA GLU A 381 11.27 9.94 15.90
C GLU A 381 12.08 11.01 15.16
N THR A 382 12.72 10.62 14.06
CA THR A 382 13.42 11.50 13.13
C THR A 382 12.68 11.56 11.80
N VAL A 383 12.26 12.75 11.38
CA VAL A 383 11.55 13.00 10.13
C VAL A 383 12.56 13.32 9.03
N TYR A 384 12.44 12.64 7.89
CA TYR A 384 13.22 12.90 6.68
C TYR A 384 12.27 13.33 5.57
N THR A 385 12.46 14.55 5.08
CA THR A 385 11.63 15.11 4.00
C THR A 385 12.33 14.96 2.64
N LEU A 386 11.54 14.87 1.57
CA LEU A 386 12.04 14.62 0.22
C LEU A 386 12.91 15.76 -0.34
N ASP A 387 12.83 16.95 0.22
CA ASP A 387 13.71 18.09 -0.10
C ASP A 387 15.01 18.11 0.74
N GLY A 388 15.26 17.05 1.52
CA GLY A 388 16.52 16.85 2.25
C GLY A 388 16.53 17.38 3.68
N SER A 389 15.45 17.99 4.17
CA SER A 389 15.40 18.44 5.57
C SER A 389 15.25 17.26 6.53
N VAL A 390 15.97 17.32 7.65
CA VAL A 390 15.95 16.30 8.71
C VAL A 390 15.73 16.98 10.05
N PHE A 391 14.78 16.49 10.84
CA PHE A 391 14.52 17.01 12.18
C PHE A 391 13.89 15.95 13.08
N LYS A 392 14.08 16.09 14.39
CA LYS A 392 13.43 15.22 15.39
C LYS A 392 12.04 15.77 15.74
N LEU A 393 11.10 14.87 16.03
CA LEU A 393 9.85 15.30 16.65
C LEU A 393 10.15 15.83 18.07
N PRO A 394 9.40 16.83 18.55
CA PRO A 394 9.60 17.35 19.90
C PRO A 394 9.43 16.23 20.93
N PRO A 395 10.15 16.27 22.06
CA PRO A 395 9.99 15.29 23.13
C PRO A 395 8.56 15.31 23.69
N GLU A 396 8.19 14.28 24.46
CA GLU A 396 6.90 14.22 25.16
C GLU A 396 6.67 15.52 25.92
N SER A 397 5.50 16.15 25.72
CA SER A 397 5.15 17.29 26.55
C SER A 397 5.16 16.81 28.00
N SER A 398 5.86 17.51 28.88
CA SER A 398 6.11 17.11 30.27
C SER A 398 4.86 17.16 31.15
N HIS A 399 3.67 16.98 30.59
CA HIS A 399 2.47 16.78 31.37
C HIS A 399 2.61 15.47 32.14
N PRO A 400 2.66 15.51 33.48
CA PRO A 400 2.85 14.30 34.27
C PRO A 400 1.75 13.30 33.89
N LYS A 401 2.17 12.05 33.63
CA LYS A 401 1.24 10.91 33.58
C LYS A 401 0.52 10.92 34.92
N LYS A 402 -0.72 11.45 34.97
CA LYS A 402 -1.54 11.38 36.18
C LYS A 402 -1.77 9.89 36.43
N SER A 403 -1.10 9.40 37.46
CA SER A 403 -1.19 8.05 38.01
C SER A 403 -2.62 7.67 38.35
#